data_AF-A0A843CCX9-F1
#
_entry.id   AF-A0A843CCX9-F1
#
_cell.length_a   1.000
_cell.length_b   1.000
_cell.length_c   1.000
_cell.angle_alpha   90.00
_cell.angle_beta   90.00
_cell.angle_gamma   90.00
#
_symmetry.space_group_name_H-M   'P 1'
#
loop_
_entity.id
_entity.type
_entity.pdbx_description
1 polymer ?
#
loop_
_entity_poly.entity_id
_entity_poly.type
_entity_poly.pdbx_seq_one_letter_code
_entity_poly.pdbx_strand_id
1 'polypeptide(L)'
;MKRFKDYFVVGSGIIILGLVLLAVFDLAFLGMGIILSGLMLIFIGIHWARKPKTEIPSDERYMRINEKAGFNAFWTTIGILAVLVYVDVYFPLSLNFREFVTIVWFVGMISFIVSRFYYDKKGFK
;
A
#
# COMPACT_ATOMS: atom_id res chain seq x y z
N MET A 1 5.63 -9.94 20.98
CA MET A 1 7.04 -9.65 20.63
C MET A 1 7.61 -10.61 19.58
N LYS A 2 7.53 -11.95 19.74
CA LYS A 2 8.08 -12.92 18.76
C LYS A 2 7.57 -12.72 17.31
N ARG A 3 6.25 -12.59 17.12
CA ARG A 3 5.63 -12.35 15.79
C ARG A 3 6.15 -11.09 15.08
N PHE A 4 6.37 -9.99 15.81
CA PHE A 4 6.89 -8.74 15.23
C PHE A 4 8.29 -8.91 14.64
N LYS A 5 9.14 -9.67 15.33
CA LYS A 5 10.53 -9.90 14.93
C LYS A 5 10.58 -10.59 13.56
N ASP A 6 9.71 -11.55 13.32
CA ASP A 6 9.66 -12.30 12.05
C ASP A 6 9.26 -11.38 10.88
N TYR A 7 8.19 -10.58 11.03
CA TYR A 7 7.79 -9.61 10.02
C TYR A 7 8.86 -8.52 9.78
N PHE A 8 9.55 -8.09 10.83
CA PHE A 8 10.60 -7.08 10.72
C PHE A 8 11.82 -7.63 9.97
N VAL A 9 12.27 -8.85 10.28
CA VAL A 9 13.40 -9.49 9.60
C VAL A 9 13.09 -9.77 8.14
N VAL A 10 11.94 -10.39 7.85
CA VAL A 10 11.54 -10.69 6.47
C VAL A 10 11.31 -9.41 5.68
N GLY A 11 10.61 -8.42 6.26
CA GLY A 11 10.35 -7.14 5.60
C GLY A 11 11.63 -6.37 5.29
N SER A 12 12.60 -6.37 6.22
CA SER A 12 13.92 -5.76 5.99
C SER A 12 14.69 -6.48 4.89
N GLY A 13 14.65 -7.82 4.83
CA GLY A 13 15.26 -8.60 3.76
C GLY A 13 14.67 -8.28 2.39
N ILE A 14 13.35 -8.13 2.30
CA ILE A 14 12.66 -7.74 1.08
C ILE A 14 13.07 -6.32 0.65
N ILE A 15 13.18 -5.36 1.58
CA ILE A 15 13.65 -4.00 1.26
C ILE A 15 15.07 -4.03 0.69
N ILE A 16 15.98 -4.79 1.29
CA ILE A 16 17.36 -4.94 0.82
C ILE A 16 17.38 -5.53 -0.59
N LEU A 17 16.59 -6.57 -0.85
CA LEU A 17 16.48 -7.17 -2.18
C LEU A 17 15.97 -6.15 -3.22
N GLY A 18 14.95 -5.37 -2.87
CA GLY A 18 14.42 -4.33 -3.75
C GLY A 18 15.44 -3.22 -4.04
N LEU A 19 16.25 -2.83 -3.04
CA LEU A 19 17.35 -1.88 -3.23
C LEU A 19 18.43 -2.44 -4.16
N VAL A 20 18.79 -3.72 -4.05
CA VAL A 20 19.75 -4.37 -4.96
C VAL A 20 19.23 -4.37 -6.40
N LEU A 21 17.96 -4.71 -6.60
CA LEU A 21 17.35 -4.71 -7.94
C LEU A 21 17.28 -3.31 -8.55
N LEU A 22 17.07 -2.29 -7.71
CA LEU A 22 17.04 -0.89 -8.14
C LEU A 22 18.45 -0.36 -8.45
N ALA A 23 19.43 -0.58 -7.57
CA ALA A 23 20.75 0.03 -7.67
C ALA A 23 21.75 -0.75 -8.55
N VAL A 24 21.61 -2.07 -8.67
CA VAL A 24 22.58 -2.93 -9.39
C VAL A 24 22.07 -3.34 -10.75
N PHE A 25 20.77 -3.63 -10.87
CA PHE A 25 20.17 -4.17 -12.10
C PHE A 25 19.37 -3.15 -12.90
N ASP A 26 19.27 -1.90 -12.43
CA ASP A 26 18.49 -0.80 -13.03
C ASP A 26 17.01 -1.17 -13.31
N LEU A 27 16.48 -2.13 -12.53
CA LEU A 27 15.11 -2.59 -12.61
C LEU A 27 14.23 -1.72 -11.73
N ALA A 28 14.17 -0.41 -12.04
CA ALA A 28 13.56 0.60 -11.18
C ALA A 28 12.12 0.25 -10.75
N PHE A 29 11.26 -0.17 -11.69
CA PHE A 29 9.87 -0.52 -11.40
C PHE A 29 9.75 -1.72 -10.43
N LEU A 30 10.51 -2.77 -10.70
CA LEU A 30 10.48 -4.01 -9.93
C LEU A 30 11.11 -3.81 -8.55
N GLY A 31 12.23 -3.08 -8.48
CA GLY A 31 12.89 -2.69 -7.24
C GLY A 31 11.97 -1.86 -6.33
N MET A 32 11.30 -0.84 -6.87
CA MET A 32 10.34 -0.02 -6.11
C MET A 32 9.16 -0.85 -5.58
N GLY A 33 8.59 -1.74 -6.41
CA GLY A 33 7.50 -2.62 -5.99
C GLY A 33 7.91 -3.56 -4.85
N ILE A 34 9.12 -4.12 -4.92
CA ILE A 34 9.67 -4.98 -3.87
C ILE A 34 9.93 -4.19 -2.59
N ILE A 35 10.56 -3.01 -2.66
CA ILE A 35 10.76 -2.13 -1.50
C ILE A 35 9.42 -1.83 -0.82
N LEU A 36 8.40 -1.48 -1.61
CA LEU A 36 7.07 -1.21 -1.09
C LEU A 36 6.48 -2.43 -0.35
N SER A 37 6.61 -3.64 -0.93
CA SER A 37 6.12 -4.86 -0.29
C SER A 37 6.82 -5.15 1.04
N GLY A 38 8.12 -4.89 1.14
CA GLY A 38 8.88 -5.04 2.38
C GLY A 38 8.45 -4.04 3.46
N LEU A 39 8.22 -2.78 3.08
CA LEU A 39 7.63 -1.77 3.97
C LEU A 39 6.24 -2.19 4.46
N MET A 40 5.40 -2.73 3.58
CA MET A 40 4.07 -3.23 3.95
C MET A 40 4.13 -4.35 4.97
N LEU A 41 5.07 -5.28 4.79
CA LEU A 41 5.26 -6.39 5.72
C LEU A 41 5.64 -5.90 7.13
N ILE A 42 6.52 -4.89 7.20
CA ILE A 42 6.88 -4.25 8.47
C ILE A 42 5.67 -3.56 9.10
N PHE A 43 4.87 -2.81 8.33
CA PHE A 43 3.65 -2.17 8.83
C PHE A 43 2.65 -3.18 9.38
N ILE A 44 2.44 -4.31 8.69
CA ILE A 44 1.59 -5.42 9.15
C ILE A 44 2.14 -5.98 10.47
N GLY A 45 3.45 -6.19 10.55
CA GLY A 45 4.11 -6.64 11.77
C GLY A 45 3.87 -5.70 12.95
N ILE A 46 4.07 -4.39 12.76
CA ILE A 46 3.81 -3.36 13.78
C ILE A 46 2.34 -3.39 14.20
N HIS A 47 1.43 -3.50 13.23
CA HIS A 47 0.00 -3.53 13.47
C HIS A 47 -0.43 -4.74 14.30
N TRP A 48 0.04 -5.93 13.94
CA TRP A 48 -0.22 -7.17 14.70
C TRP A 48 0.44 -7.18 16.08
N ALA A 49 1.62 -6.57 16.23
CA ALA A 49 2.29 -6.48 17.53
C ALA A 49 1.50 -5.69 18.57
N ARG A 50 0.64 -4.76 18.11
CA ARG A 50 -0.18 -3.89 18.95
C ARG A 50 -1.54 -4.48 19.32
N LYS A 51 -1.99 -5.57 18.68
CA LYS A 51 -3.29 -6.19 19.00
C LYS A 51 -3.16 -7.14 20.20
N PRO A 52 -4.04 -7.04 21.22
CA PRO A 52 -4.10 -8.01 22.30
C PRO A 52 -4.54 -9.39 21.77
N LYS A 53 -3.99 -10.47 22.32
CA LYS A 53 -4.24 -11.86 21.86
C LYS A 53 -5.72 -12.28 21.89
N THR A 54 -6.54 -11.56 22.65
CA THR A 54 -7.98 -11.81 22.83
C THR A 54 -8.84 -11.15 21.76
N GLU A 55 -8.31 -10.20 21.00
CA GLU A 55 -8.97 -9.61 19.83
C GLU A 55 -8.66 -10.47 18.60
N ILE A 56 -9.29 -11.65 18.52
CA ILE A 56 -9.47 -12.28 17.22
C ILE A 56 -10.47 -11.36 16.49
N PRO A 57 -10.10 -10.72 15.37
CA PRO A 57 -11.06 -9.92 14.61
C PRO A 57 -12.18 -10.87 14.20
N SER A 58 -13.42 -10.59 14.60
CA SER A 58 -14.58 -11.24 13.99
C SER A 58 -14.41 -11.12 12.47
N ASP A 59 -14.51 -12.25 11.75
CA ASP A 59 -14.30 -12.29 10.30
C ASP A 59 -15.15 -11.24 9.58
N GLU A 60 -16.35 -10.95 10.10
CA GLU A 60 -17.23 -9.90 9.60
C GLU A 60 -16.66 -8.48 9.74
N ARG A 61 -15.97 -8.17 10.85
CA ARG A 61 -15.35 -6.85 11.06
C ARG A 61 -14.23 -6.65 10.06
N TYR A 62 -13.44 -7.69 9.82
CA TYR A 62 -12.35 -7.65 8.86
C TYR A 62 -12.86 -7.48 7.43
N MET A 63 -13.92 -8.22 7.04
CA MET A 63 -14.58 -8.06 5.74
C MET A 63 -15.09 -6.61 5.56
N ARG A 64 -15.83 -6.07 6.53
CA ARG A 64 -16.36 -4.70 6.47
C ARG A 64 -15.27 -3.63 6.36
N ILE A 65 -14.14 -3.82 7.05
CA ILE A 65 -12.99 -2.91 6.93
C ILE A 65 -12.39 -2.96 5.52
N ASN A 66 -12.20 -4.16 4.97
CA ASN A 66 -11.64 -4.33 3.63
C ASN A 66 -12.58 -3.78 2.55
N GLU A 67 -13.89 -3.98 2.67
CA GLU A 67 -14.88 -3.43 1.74
C GLU A 67 -14.84 -1.90 1.72
N LYS A 68 -14.85 -1.24 2.89
CA LYS A 68 -14.78 0.23 2.98
C LYS A 68 -13.44 0.77 2.48
N ALA A 69 -12.34 0.12 2.83
CA ALA A 69 -11.02 0.50 2.36
C ALA A 69 -10.91 0.34 0.84
N GLY A 70 -11.43 -0.76 0.29
CA GLY A 70 -11.49 -1.04 -1.14
C GLY A 70 -12.34 -0.02 -1.90
N PHE A 71 -13.52 0.30 -1.38
CA PHE A 71 -14.40 1.32 -1.96
C PHE A 71 -13.73 2.70 -1.99
N ASN A 72 -13.10 3.12 -0.90
CA ASN A 72 -12.36 4.39 -0.88
C ASN A 72 -11.18 4.39 -1.85
N ALA A 73 -10.40 3.30 -1.88
CA ALA A 73 -9.27 3.16 -2.79
C ALA A 73 -9.71 3.23 -4.24
N PHE A 74 -10.80 2.55 -4.60
CA PHE A 74 -11.40 2.60 -5.92
C PHE A 74 -11.75 4.03 -6.33
N TRP A 75 -12.55 4.74 -5.52
CA TRP A 75 -12.93 6.13 -5.83
C TRP A 75 -11.75 7.10 -5.86
N THR A 76 -10.75 6.89 -4.99
CA THR A 76 -9.51 7.68 -5.03
C THR A 76 -8.75 7.44 -6.33
N THR A 77 -8.69 6.19 -6.79
CA THR A 77 -8.01 5.79 -8.03
C THR A 77 -8.72 6.37 -9.26
N ILE A 78 -10.05 6.29 -9.30
CA ILE A 78 -10.85 6.90 -10.38
C ILE A 78 -10.72 8.43 -10.35
N GLY A 79 -10.72 9.05 -9.17
CA GLY A 79 -10.55 10.48 -8.99
C GLY A 79 -9.19 10.98 -9.49
N ILE A 80 -8.09 10.33 -9.09
CA ILE A 80 -6.76 10.73 -9.56
C ILE A 80 -6.60 10.51 -11.06
N LEU A 81 -7.17 9.42 -11.59
CA LEU A 81 -7.19 9.16 -13.03
C LEU A 81 -7.88 10.31 -13.77
N ALA A 82 -9.08 10.72 -13.33
CA ALA A 82 -9.83 11.82 -13.93
C ALA A 82 -9.05 13.14 -13.86
N VAL A 83 -8.39 13.44 -12.73
CA VAL A 83 -7.56 14.63 -12.58
C VAL A 83 -6.38 14.60 -13.53
N LEU A 84 -5.65 13.47 -13.62
CA LEU A 84 -4.50 13.36 -14.51
C LEU A 84 -4.89 13.51 -15.98
N VAL A 85 -6.00 12.90 -16.41
CA VAL A 85 -6.53 13.07 -17.77
C VAL A 85 -6.92 14.54 -18.02
N TYR A 86 -7.66 15.14 -17.09
CA TYR A 86 -8.08 16.54 -17.22
C TYR A 86 -6.87 17.48 -17.32
N VAL A 87 -5.89 17.32 -16.43
CA VAL A 87 -4.68 18.15 -16.44
C VAL A 87 -3.91 17.96 -17.74
N ASP A 88 -3.72 16.74 -18.22
CA ASP A 88 -2.98 16.48 -19.47
C ASP A 88 -3.62 17.14 -20.71
N VAL A 89 -4.96 17.27 -20.73
CA VAL A 89 -5.68 17.97 -21.81
C VAL A 89 -5.36 19.47 -21.86
N TYR A 90 -5.18 20.13 -20.70
CA TYR A 90 -4.97 21.59 -20.63
C TYR A 90 -3.50 21.97 -20.42
N PHE A 91 -2.71 21.08 -19.84
CA PHE A 91 -1.31 21.22 -19.47
C PHE A 91 -0.60 19.90 -19.81
N PRO A 92 -0.14 19.71 -21.05
CA PRO A 92 0.41 18.43 -21.50
C PRO A 92 1.55 18.02 -20.57
N LEU A 93 1.32 16.97 -19.78
CA LEU A 93 2.20 16.56 -18.69
C LEU A 93 3.45 15.86 -19.21
N SER A 94 3.48 15.54 -20.51
CA SER A 94 4.55 14.78 -21.18
C SER A 94 4.85 13.42 -20.53
N LEU A 95 3.89 12.89 -19.76
CA LEU A 95 3.98 11.58 -19.13
C LEU A 95 3.76 10.50 -20.18
N ASN A 96 4.65 9.52 -20.22
CA ASN A 96 4.38 8.33 -21.01
C ASN A 96 3.34 7.43 -20.32
N PHE A 97 2.73 6.52 -21.08
CA PHE A 97 1.70 5.61 -20.56
C PHE A 97 2.16 4.84 -19.31
N ARG A 98 3.44 4.43 -19.27
CA ARG A 98 4.02 3.71 -18.14
C ARG A 98 4.02 4.55 -16.87
N GLU A 99 4.46 5.81 -16.95
CA GLU A 99 4.47 6.75 -15.83
C GLU A 99 3.05 7.03 -15.34
N PHE A 100 2.13 7.27 -16.28
CA PHE A 100 0.73 7.53 -15.99
C PHE A 100 0.09 6.38 -15.20
N VAL A 101 0.24 5.14 -15.68
CA VAL A 101 -0.28 3.94 -14.99
C VAL A 101 0.41 3.73 -13.64
N THR A 102 1.73 3.99 -13.56
CA THR A 102 2.49 3.84 -12.32
C THR A 102 1.96 4.77 -11.22
N ILE A 103 1.68 6.03 -11.54
CA ILE A 103 1.12 7.00 -10.59
C ILE A 103 -0.26 6.53 -10.09
N VAL A 104 -1.17 6.19 -11.02
CA VAL A 104 -2.53 5.76 -10.68
C VAL A 104 -2.52 4.52 -9.80
N TRP A 105 -1.70 3.52 -10.16
CA TRP A 105 -1.55 2.28 -9.40
C TRP A 105 -0.99 2.53 -7.99
N PHE A 106 0.03 3.37 -7.88
CA PHE A 106 0.63 3.72 -6.59
C PHE A 106 -0.36 4.42 -5.66
N VAL A 107 -1.11 5.40 -6.18
CA VAL A 107 -2.15 6.12 -5.43
C VAL A 107 -3.25 5.18 -4.94
N GLY A 108 -3.71 4.26 -5.79
CA GLY A 108 -4.73 3.28 -5.43
C GLY A 108 -4.29 2.37 -4.29
N MET A 109 -3.08 1.81 -4.37
CA MET A 109 -2.53 0.97 -3.31
C MET A 109 -2.36 1.70 -1.98
N ILE A 110 -1.74 2.89 -2.01
CA ILE A 110 -1.51 3.67 -0.79
C ILE A 110 -2.85 4.07 -0.16
N SER A 111 -3.83 4.49 -0.97
CA SER A 111 -5.18 4.81 -0.50
C SER A 111 -5.86 3.63 0.21
N PHE A 112 -5.76 2.42 -0.35
CA PHE A 112 -6.28 1.19 0.27
C PHE A 112 -5.65 0.95 1.64
N ILE A 113 -4.32 1.01 1.72
CA ILE A 113 -3.57 0.70 2.95
C ILE A 113 -3.86 1.72 4.04
N VAL A 114 -3.84 3.01 3.70
CA VAL A 114 -4.17 4.10 4.64
C VAL A 114 -5.61 3.98 5.13
N SER A 115 -6.57 3.75 4.22
CA SER A 115 -7.98 3.59 4.57
C SER A 115 -8.22 2.38 5.47
N ARG A 116 -7.58 1.24 5.16
CA ARG A 116 -7.67 0.02 5.96
C ARG A 116 -7.13 0.22 7.36
N PHE A 117 -5.98 0.88 7.49
CA PHE A 117 -5.39 1.21 8.79
C PHE A 117 -6.26 2.20 9.58
N TYR A 118 -6.84 3.19 8.91
CA TYR A 118 -7.77 4.15 9.51
C TYR A 118 -9.01 3.45 10.07
N TYR A 119 -9.67 2.60 9.28
CA TYR A 119 -10.88 1.90 9.70
C TYR A 119 -10.63 0.84 10.77
N ASP A 120 -9.45 0.20 10.77
CA ASP A 120 -9.12 -0.72 11.87
C ASP A 120 -8.91 0.02 13.19
N LYS A 121 -8.24 1.19 13.17
CA LYS A 121 -8.02 2.03 14.36
C LYS A 121 -9.27 2.71 14.89
N LYS A 122 -10.16 3.15 13.99
CA LYS A 122 -11.35 3.90 14.40
C LYS A 122 -12.31 3.06 15.23
N GLY A 123 -12.12 1.73 15.27
CA GLY A 123 -12.80 0.81 16.17
C GLY A 123 -14.29 1.12 16.23
N PHE A 124 -15.06 0.63 15.25
CA PHE A 124 -16.50 0.88 15.17
C PHE A 124 -17.13 0.89 16.57
N LYS A 125 -17.55 2.08 17.02
CA LYS A 125 -18.60 2.23 18.01
C LYS A 125 -19.92 1.80 17.35
#